data_AF-A0A3D0EQU3-F1
#
_entry.id   AF-A0A3D0EQU3-F1
#
_cell.length_a   1.000
_cell.length_b   1.000
_cell.length_c   1.000
_cell.angle_alpha   90.00
_cell.angle_beta   90.00
_cell.angle_gamma   90.00
#
_symmetry.space_group_name_H-M   'P 1'
#
loop_
_entity.id
_entity.type
_entity.pdbx_description
1 polymer ?
#
loop_
_entity_poly.entity_id
_entity_poly.type
_entity_poly.pdbx_seq_one_letter_code
_entity_poly.pdbx_strand_id
1 'polypeptide(L)'
;MDYQRAAALWQQMWQGLRGADPLPTLTFLQPDTFASAFAVSELAATSIGLASQALSDLLGQSRPVSVNVRLASRWFQHSVVPLNRPPAALWDEFAGDYASADGWIRLHTNAAHHRAAMEQVLGQQANRAALA
;
A
#
# COMPACT_ATOMS: atom_id res chain seq x y z
N MET A 1 -8.95 -14.08 10.03
CA MET A 1 -9.66 -12.92 9.45
C MET A 1 -10.89 -12.63 10.28
N ASP A 2 -11.13 -11.36 10.57
CA ASP A 2 -12.38 -10.87 11.15
C ASP A 2 -13.41 -10.64 10.02
N TYR A 3 -14.41 -11.52 9.94
CA TYR A 3 -15.42 -11.45 8.88
C TYR A 3 -16.34 -10.23 8.99
N GLN A 4 -16.58 -9.68 10.18
CA GLN A 4 -17.40 -8.48 10.33
C GLN A 4 -16.66 -7.26 9.77
N ARG A 5 -15.37 -7.12 10.08
CA ARG A 5 -14.52 -6.06 9.51
C ARG A 5 -14.38 -6.21 8.01
N ALA A 6 -14.17 -7.44 7.51
CA ALA A 6 -14.09 -7.70 6.07
C ALA A 6 -15.40 -7.33 5.35
N ALA A 7 -16.56 -7.69 5.91
CA ALA A 7 -17.86 -7.33 5.34
C ALA A 7 -18.09 -5.81 5.34
N ALA A 8 -17.76 -5.12 6.42
CA ALA A 8 -17.88 -3.67 6.51
C ALA A 8 -16.98 -2.96 5.48
N LEU A 9 -15.71 -3.38 5.36
CA LEU A 9 -14.79 -2.85 4.36
C LEU A 9 -15.27 -3.13 2.93
N TRP A 10 -15.76 -4.34 2.66
CA TRP A 10 -16.29 -4.71 1.34
C TRP A 10 -17.45 -3.80 0.94
N GLN A 11 -18.42 -3.63 1.85
CA GLN A 11 -19.56 -2.75 1.63
C GLN A 11 -19.13 -1.30 1.41
N GLN A 12 -18.26 -0.75 2.26
CA GLN A 12 -17.81 0.64 2.17
C GLN A 12 -17.04 0.91 0.86
N MET A 13 -16.13 0.03 0.47
CA MET A 13 -15.35 0.18 -0.76
C MET A 13 -16.22 0.06 -2.01
N TRP A 14 -17.14 -0.91 -2.02
CA TRP A 14 -18.09 -1.08 -3.11
C TRP A 14 -18.95 0.17 -3.27
N GLN A 15 -19.55 0.65 -2.17
CA GLN A 15 -20.37 1.87 -2.19
C GLN A 15 -19.55 3.10 -2.62
N GLY A 16 -18.30 3.21 -2.18
CA GLY A 16 -17.43 4.33 -2.56
C GLY A 16 -17.11 4.41 -4.05
N LEU A 17 -17.03 3.27 -4.75
CA LEU A 17 -16.70 3.22 -6.19
C LEU A 17 -17.92 2.99 -7.11
N ARG A 18 -18.96 2.33 -6.62
CA ARG A 18 -20.13 1.88 -7.39
C ARG A 18 -21.46 2.42 -6.87
N GLY A 19 -21.45 3.20 -5.79
CA GLY A 19 -22.66 3.80 -5.23
C GLY A 19 -23.65 2.75 -4.73
N ALA A 20 -24.87 2.79 -5.25
CA ALA A 20 -25.99 1.96 -4.82
C ALA A 20 -26.09 0.62 -5.58
N ASP A 21 -25.13 0.30 -6.44
CA ASP A 21 -25.12 -0.97 -7.17
C ASP A 21 -25.19 -2.17 -6.20
N PRO A 22 -25.88 -3.27 -6.56
CA PRO A 22 -25.97 -4.46 -5.72
C PRO A 22 -24.58 -4.97 -5.34
N LEU A 23 -24.36 -5.23 -4.05
CA LEU A 23 -23.10 -5.73 -3.53
C LEU A 23 -22.89 -7.19 -3.98
N PRO A 24 -21.87 -7.49 -4.81
CA PRO A 24 -21.65 -8.85 -5.26
C PRO A 24 -21.04 -9.70 -4.15
N THR A 25 -21.26 -11.02 -4.25
CA THR A 25 -20.67 -11.98 -3.32
C THR A 25 -19.17 -12.08 -3.52
N LEU A 26 -18.41 -11.86 -2.45
CA LEU A 26 -16.97 -12.08 -2.39
C LEU A 26 -16.67 -13.26 -1.45
N THR A 27 -15.95 -14.26 -1.96
CA THR A 27 -15.55 -15.43 -1.17
C THR A 27 -14.12 -15.29 -0.67
N PHE A 28 -13.90 -15.47 0.63
CA PHE A 28 -12.57 -15.48 1.22
C PHE A 28 -12.07 -16.92 1.42
N LEU A 29 -10.96 -17.25 0.79
CA LEU A 29 -10.28 -18.54 0.89
C LEU A 29 -9.05 -18.40 1.80
N GLN A 30 -8.68 -19.47 2.51
CA GLN A 30 -7.50 -19.49 3.38
C GLN A 30 -7.46 -18.25 4.31
N PRO A 31 -8.44 -18.10 5.22
CA PRO A 31 -8.73 -16.86 5.95
C PRO A 31 -7.71 -16.51 7.04
N ASP A 32 -6.52 -17.13 7.01
CA ASP A 32 -5.41 -16.83 7.92
C ASP A 32 -4.89 -15.42 7.66
N THR A 33 -4.62 -14.70 8.75
CA THR A 33 -4.20 -13.29 8.74
C THR A 33 -2.90 -13.11 9.50
N PHE A 34 -2.24 -11.97 9.29
CA PHE A 34 -1.09 -11.59 10.10
C PHE A 34 -1.51 -10.76 11.30
N ALA A 35 -0.70 -10.80 12.36
CA ALA A 35 -0.92 -9.96 13.53
C ALA A 35 -0.75 -8.48 13.15
N SER A 36 -1.76 -7.67 13.47
CA SER A 36 -1.75 -6.23 13.26
C SER A 36 -2.72 -5.55 14.21
N ALA A 37 -2.42 -4.32 14.63
CA ALA A 37 -3.35 -3.49 15.39
C ALA A 37 -4.55 -3.02 14.54
N PHE A 38 -4.39 -3.02 13.20
CA PHE A 38 -5.40 -2.60 12.24
C PHE A 38 -5.86 -3.77 11.38
N ALA A 39 -7.03 -3.63 10.74
CA ALA A 39 -7.63 -4.64 9.85
C ALA A 39 -6.94 -4.74 8.48
N VAL A 40 -5.61 -4.86 8.48
CA VAL A 40 -4.77 -4.80 7.26
C VAL A 40 -5.03 -5.98 6.35
N SER A 41 -5.20 -7.18 6.89
CA SER A 41 -5.49 -8.37 6.10
C SER A 41 -6.88 -8.31 5.44
N GLU A 42 -7.87 -7.81 6.16
CA GLU A 42 -9.23 -7.59 5.63
C GLU A 42 -9.21 -6.51 4.55
N LEU A 43 -8.50 -5.40 4.79
CA LEU A 43 -8.29 -4.32 3.82
C LEU A 43 -7.61 -4.84 2.54
N ALA A 44 -6.57 -5.65 2.69
CA ALA A 44 -5.86 -6.23 1.55
C ALA A 44 -6.78 -7.15 0.73
N ALA A 45 -7.48 -8.07 1.39
CA ALA A 45 -8.33 -9.05 0.72
C ALA A 45 -9.53 -8.39 0.02
N THR A 46 -10.17 -7.41 0.66
CA THR A 46 -11.30 -6.66 0.08
C THR A 46 -10.87 -5.78 -1.09
N SER A 47 -9.72 -5.10 -1.00
CA SER A 47 -9.17 -4.29 -2.10
C SER A 47 -8.87 -5.14 -3.34
N ILE A 48 -8.26 -6.32 -3.15
CA ILE A 48 -8.00 -7.26 -4.26
C ILE A 48 -9.32 -7.82 -4.81
N GLY A 49 -10.29 -8.11 -3.94
CA GLY A 49 -11.63 -8.54 -4.34
C GLY A 49 -12.33 -7.52 -5.22
N LEU A 50 -12.24 -6.23 -4.86
CA LEU A 50 -12.82 -5.13 -5.62
C LEU A 50 -12.23 -4.99 -7.01
N ALA A 51 -10.89 -4.99 -7.11
CA ALA A 51 -10.20 -4.95 -8.39
C ALA A 51 -10.53 -6.18 -9.26
N SER A 52 -10.61 -7.37 -8.64
CA SER A 52 -10.95 -8.61 -9.31
C SER A 52 -12.41 -8.61 -9.79
N GLN A 53 -13.33 -8.01 -9.03
CA GLN A 53 -14.72 -7.84 -9.46
C GLN A 53 -14.82 -6.90 -10.66
N ALA A 54 -14.15 -5.74 -10.61
CA ALA A 54 -14.12 -4.83 -11.74
C ALA A 54 -13.53 -5.49 -13.00
N LEU A 55 -12.52 -6.34 -12.86
CA LEU A 55 -11.98 -7.14 -13.95
C LEU A 55 -12.97 -8.20 -14.45
N SER A 56 -13.69 -8.87 -13.54
CA SER A 56 -14.76 -9.82 -13.89
C SER A 56 -15.84 -9.12 -14.74
N ASP A 57 -16.29 -7.93 -14.31
CA ASP A 57 -17.28 -7.12 -15.02
C ASP A 57 -16.77 -6.74 -16.42
N LEU A 58 -15.52 -6.26 -16.51
CA LEU A 58 -14.89 -5.88 -17.78
C LEU A 58 -14.81 -7.05 -18.77
N LEU A 59 -14.58 -8.26 -18.26
CA LEU A 59 -14.48 -9.48 -19.07
C LEU A 59 -15.84 -10.15 -19.32
N GLY A 60 -16.95 -9.59 -18.82
CA GLY A 60 -18.29 -10.18 -18.93
C GLY A 60 -18.43 -11.50 -18.18
N GLN A 61 -17.62 -11.74 -17.15
CA GLN A 61 -17.65 -12.96 -16.35
C GLN A 61 -18.67 -12.82 -15.22
N SER A 62 -19.58 -13.80 -15.11
CA SER A 62 -20.60 -13.86 -14.05
C SER A 62 -20.18 -14.69 -12.83
N ARG A 63 -18.98 -15.28 -12.87
CA ARG A 63 -18.50 -16.14 -11.79
C ARG A 63 -18.18 -15.29 -10.55
N PRO A 64 -18.64 -15.70 -9.35
CA PRO A 64 -18.27 -15.01 -8.11
C PRO A 64 -16.76 -14.94 -7.91
N VAL A 65 -16.28 -13.77 -7.49
CA VAL A 65 -14.86 -13.56 -7.16
C VAL A 65 -14.51 -14.27 -5.86
N SER A 66 -13.32 -14.85 -5.84
CA SER A 66 -12.72 -15.40 -4.63
C SER A 66 -11.31 -14.88 -4.43
N VAL A 67 -10.92 -14.65 -3.18
CA VAL A 67 -9.62 -14.12 -2.81
C VAL A 67 -8.99 -14.99 -1.74
N ASN A 68 -7.73 -15.39 -1.96
CA ASN A 68 -6.93 -16.05 -0.93
C ASN A 68 -6.38 -15.00 0.04
N VAL A 69 -6.90 -14.97 1.26
CA VAL A 69 -6.60 -13.93 2.27
C VAL A 69 -5.13 -13.99 2.69
N ARG A 70 -4.58 -15.19 2.86
CA ARG A 70 -3.17 -15.37 3.23
C ARG A 70 -2.24 -14.82 2.15
N LEU A 71 -2.51 -15.07 0.86
CA LEU A 71 -1.71 -14.53 -0.24
C LEU A 71 -1.88 -13.02 -0.39
N ALA A 72 -3.11 -12.51 -0.28
CA ALA A 72 -3.39 -11.07 -0.27
C ALA A 72 -2.59 -10.36 0.84
N SER A 73 -2.61 -10.92 2.04
CA SER A 73 -1.89 -10.38 3.20
C SER A 73 -0.37 -10.38 3.00
N ARG A 74 0.19 -11.42 2.38
CA ARG A 74 1.63 -11.48 2.08
C ARG A 74 2.06 -10.41 1.07
N TRP A 75 1.22 -10.16 0.06
CA TRP A 75 1.45 -9.09 -0.91
C TRP A 75 1.51 -7.70 -0.26
N PHE A 76 0.67 -7.47 0.76
CA PHE A 76 0.66 -6.22 1.53
C PHE A 76 1.79 -6.12 2.56
N GLN A 77 2.42 -7.24 2.94
CA GLN A 77 3.56 -7.25 3.85
C GLN A 77 4.86 -6.88 3.12
N HIS A 78 5.18 -7.59 2.04
CA HIS A 78 6.37 -7.34 1.23
C HIS A 78 6.21 -7.96 -0.17
N SER A 79 6.44 -7.16 -1.21
CA SER A 79 6.32 -7.60 -2.62
C SER A 79 7.64 -8.05 -3.25
N VAL A 80 8.78 -7.76 -2.60
CA VAL A 80 10.12 -8.05 -3.12
C VAL A 80 10.98 -8.62 -2.01
N VAL A 81 11.58 -9.78 -2.27
CA VAL A 81 12.62 -10.38 -1.42
C VAL A 81 13.92 -10.43 -2.23
N PRO A 82 14.95 -9.66 -1.87
CA PRO A 82 16.23 -9.74 -2.54
C PRO A 82 16.88 -11.12 -2.30
N LEU A 83 17.42 -11.72 -3.36
CA LEU A 83 18.20 -12.96 -3.27
C LEU A 83 19.69 -12.63 -3.25
N ASN A 84 20.43 -13.26 -2.34
CA ASN A 84 21.90 -13.15 -2.21
C ASN A 84 22.43 -11.72 -2.02
N ARG A 85 21.60 -10.79 -1.53
CA ARG A 85 21.98 -9.41 -1.19
C ARG A 85 21.07 -8.86 -0.10
N PRO A 86 21.52 -7.87 0.70
CA PRO A 86 20.63 -7.16 1.60
C PRO A 86 19.57 -6.36 0.82
N PRO A 87 18.41 -6.05 1.43
CA PRO A 87 17.47 -5.11 0.85
C PRO A 87 18.12 -3.74 0.67
N ALA A 88 17.70 -3.03 -0.38
CA ALA A 88 18.07 -1.63 -0.54
C ALA A 88 17.55 -0.83 0.67
N ALA A 89 18.30 0.20 1.07
CA ALA A 89 17.81 1.12 2.09
C ALA A 89 16.47 1.71 1.61
N LEU A 90 15.47 1.69 2.51
CA LEU A 90 14.14 2.26 2.24
C LEU A 90 14.20 3.78 2.03
N TRP A 91 15.21 4.42 2.60
CA TRP A 91 15.37 5.86 2.62
C TRP A 91 16.79 6.22 2.18
N ASP A 92 16.90 7.15 1.24
CA ASP A 92 18.15 7.85 0.96
C ASP A 92 18.61 8.63 2.20
N GLU A 93 19.91 8.88 2.31
CA GLU A 93 20.51 9.57 3.46
C GLU A 93 19.85 10.92 3.78
N PHE A 94 19.45 11.65 2.74
CA PHE A 94 18.82 12.97 2.89
C PHE A 94 17.30 12.91 3.00
N ALA A 95 16.67 11.74 2.88
CA ALA A 95 15.22 11.64 2.94
C ALA A 95 14.71 11.79 4.39
N GLY A 96 13.64 12.56 4.56
CA GLY A 96 12.96 12.73 5.86
C GLY A 96 12.61 14.18 6.17
N ASP A 97 12.22 14.40 7.43
CA ASP A 97 11.76 15.70 7.94
C ASP A 97 12.93 16.58 8.41
N TYR A 98 12.86 17.86 8.07
CA TYR A 98 13.82 18.93 8.43
C TYR A 98 13.05 20.13 8.98
N ALA A 99 13.58 20.75 10.03
CA ALA A 99 13.04 22.01 10.54
C ALA A 99 13.41 23.16 9.60
N SER A 100 12.46 24.05 9.35
CA SER A 100 12.68 25.34 8.68
C SER A 100 12.47 26.48 9.68
N ALA A 101 12.69 27.73 9.22
CA ALA A 101 12.46 28.91 10.06
C ALA A 101 11.01 29.06 10.57
N ASP A 102 10.05 28.50 9.84
CA ASP A 102 8.60 28.66 10.04
C ASP A 102 7.82 27.35 10.13
N GLY A 103 8.50 26.20 10.14
CA GLY A 103 7.83 24.90 10.15
C GLY A 103 8.74 23.72 9.85
N TRP A 104 8.22 22.76 9.10
CA TRP A 104 8.92 21.54 8.73
C TRP A 104 8.72 21.24 7.25
N ILE A 105 9.76 20.73 6.60
CA ILE A 105 9.72 20.20 5.24
C ILE A 105 10.16 18.74 5.23
N ARG A 106 9.48 17.91 4.42
CA ARG A 106 9.91 16.54 4.14
C ARG A 106 10.62 16.47 2.79
N LEU A 107 11.89 16.10 2.79
CA LEU A 107 12.63 15.82 1.57
C LEU A 107 12.41 14.37 1.13
N HIS A 108 12.17 14.17 -0.16
CA HIS A 108 11.94 12.86 -0.77
C HIS A 108 13.03 12.53 -1.80
N THR A 109 14.22 12.16 -1.32
CA THR A 109 15.43 11.98 -2.15
C THR A 109 15.74 10.52 -2.52
N ASN A 110 14.81 9.59 -2.29
CA ASN A 110 15.00 8.15 -2.51
C ASN A 110 15.36 7.77 -3.96
N ALA A 111 15.03 8.61 -4.94
CA ALA A 111 15.44 8.44 -6.33
C ALA A 111 16.58 9.41 -6.66
N ALA A 112 17.58 8.95 -7.41
CA ALA A 112 18.77 9.74 -7.74
C ALA A 112 18.45 11.11 -8.37
N HIS A 113 17.42 11.19 -9.22
CA HIS A 113 17.00 12.45 -9.81
C HIS A 113 16.30 13.40 -8.82
N HIS A 114 15.61 12.87 -7.80
CA HIS A 114 15.07 13.71 -6.71
C HIS A 114 16.20 14.27 -5.84
N ARG A 115 17.23 13.45 -5.54
CA ARG A 115 18.42 13.93 -4.84
C ARG A 115 19.13 15.03 -5.62
N ALA A 116 19.34 14.84 -6.92
CA ALA A 116 19.96 15.86 -7.77
C ALA A 116 19.18 17.19 -7.78
N ALA A 117 17.84 17.13 -7.82
CA ALA A 117 17.00 18.31 -7.73
C ALA A 117 17.14 19.05 -6.38
N MET A 118 17.21 18.29 -5.28
CA MET A 118 17.47 18.85 -3.95
C MET A 118 18.85 19.53 -3.88
N GLU A 119 19.90 18.86 -4.36
CA GLU A 119 21.28 19.38 -4.35
C GLU A 119 21.45 20.63 -5.23
N GLN A 120 20.65 20.79 -6.28
CA GLN A 120 20.64 22.01 -7.10
C GLN A 120 20.10 23.24 -6.34
N VAL A 121 19.18 23.02 -5.39
CA VAL A 121 18.54 24.11 -4.63
C VAL A 121 19.26 24.37 -3.31
N LEU A 122 19.62 23.31 -2.59
CA LEU A 122 20.18 23.38 -1.22
C LEU A 122 21.71 23.19 -1.18
N GLY A 123 22.32 22.91 -2.34
CA GLY A 123 23.74 22.56 -2.44
C GLY A 123 24.02 21.09 -2.10
N GLN A 124 25.21 20.63 -2.48
CA GLN A 124 25.70 19.31 -2.07
C GLN A 124 26.18 19.37 -0.63
N GLN A 125 25.67 18.46 0.20
CA GLN A 125 26.04 18.35 1.61
C GLN A 125 26.68 16.99 1.88
N ALA A 126 27.54 16.93 2.90
CA ALA A 126 28.25 15.69 3.24
C ALA A 126 27.34 14.65 3.89
N ASN A 127 26.34 15.10 4.64
CA ASN A 127 25.38 14.25 5.34
C ASN A 127 24.15 15.06 5.76
N ARG A 128 23.13 14.35 6.28
CA ARG A 128 21.88 14.96 6.75
C ARG A 128 22.07 16.05 7.81
N ALA A 129 23.04 15.93 8.71
CA ALA A 129 23.27 16.93 9.75
C ALA A 129 23.83 18.24 9.20
N ALA A 130 24.62 18.18 8.12
CA ALA A 130 25.13 19.36 7.43
C ALA A 130 24.06 20.07 6.59
N LEU A 131 23.01 19.35 6.17
CA LEU A 131 21.87 19.91 5.45
C LEU A 131 20.82 20.56 6.37
N ALA A 132 20.76 20.14 7.63
CA ALA A 132 19.72 20.52 8.60
C ALA A 132 19.94 21.88 9.28
#